data_AF-A0A4Y3IT53-F1
#
_entry.id   AF-A0A4Y3IT53-F1
#
_cell.length_a   1.000
_cell.length_b   1.000
_cell.length_c   1.000
_cell.angle_alpha   90.00
_cell.angle_beta   90.00
_cell.angle_gamma   90.00
#
_symmetry.space_group_name_H-M   'P 1'
#
loop_
_entity.id
_entity.type
_entity.pdbx_description
1 polymer ?
#
loop_
_entity_poly.entity_id
_entity_poly.type
_entity_poly.pdbx_seq_one_letter_code
_entity_poly.pdbx_strand_id
1 'polypeptide(L)'
;MTEYEKHFLQEVNMLTSYLGTDLSSPVMLSIERTLDAYDLDRLSLYPFPNINIEIEELISIQRGDVGGHVLEKDISTSLQDYISMTNDGNTYHIFSRDEMKSSPINTLRLLEFDGVKWHIVIPIRTFGQLNAGLSVSRFEDKRFSLALINSLKLIGSLWFMNLYGSISNKLCEIESESRILASEKLRFLTKRQLEVLRMIGSGMSTKNISIALNLSVRTIESHRYRISDKLNLNKYDTLSNFAKRNNLLLQSTLET
;
A
#
# COMPACT_ATOMS: atom_id res chain seq x y z
N MET A 1 32.49 -12.03 6.15
CA MET A 1 31.04 -11.85 6.00
C MET A 1 30.38 -12.29 7.28
N THR A 2 29.64 -11.42 7.95
CA THR A 2 28.91 -11.75 9.19
C THR A 2 27.73 -12.70 8.88
N GLU A 3 27.19 -13.37 9.90
CA GLU A 3 25.99 -14.21 9.75
C GLU A 3 24.80 -13.41 9.22
N TYR A 4 24.63 -12.17 9.69
CA TYR A 4 23.61 -11.24 9.22
C TYR A 4 23.78 -10.85 7.74
N GLU A 5 25.01 -10.58 7.29
CA GLU A 5 25.29 -10.30 5.89
C GLU A 5 24.99 -11.50 4.99
N LYS A 6 25.35 -12.71 5.45
CA LYS A 6 25.07 -13.95 4.71
C LYS A 6 23.57 -14.16 4.54
N HIS A 7 22.81 -14.03 5.62
CA HIS A 7 21.34 -14.17 5.59
C HIS A 7 20.71 -13.10 4.70
N PHE A 8 21.10 -11.83 4.85
CA PHE A 8 20.59 -10.74 4.02
C PHE A 8 20.78 -11.02 2.52
N LEU A 9 21.97 -11.49 2.10
CA LEU A 9 22.22 -11.85 0.70
C LEU A 9 21.35 -13.03 0.22
N GLN A 10 21.09 -14.01 1.09
CA GLN A 10 20.18 -15.11 0.75
C GLN A 10 18.75 -14.62 0.50
N GLU A 11 18.27 -13.69 1.33
CA GLU A 11 16.93 -13.12 1.19
C GLU A 11 16.81 -12.19 -0.02
N VAL A 12 17.83 -11.38 -0.30
CA VAL A 12 17.90 -10.60 -1.55
C VAL A 12 17.83 -11.52 -2.77
N ASN A 13 18.64 -12.58 -2.83
CA ASN A 13 18.63 -13.51 -3.95
C ASN A 13 17.28 -14.22 -4.10
N MET A 14 16.67 -14.65 -2.98
CA MET A 14 15.37 -15.32 -3.00
C MET A 14 14.28 -14.39 -3.55
N LEU A 15 14.14 -13.19 -3.00
CA LEU A 15 13.10 -12.24 -3.40
C LEU A 15 13.29 -11.72 -4.82
N THR A 16 14.53 -11.44 -5.23
CA THR A 16 14.82 -10.91 -6.59
C THR A 16 14.77 -11.99 -7.69
N SER A 17 14.89 -13.27 -7.33
CA SER A 17 14.72 -14.39 -8.27
C SER A 17 13.27 -14.83 -8.46
N TYR A 18 12.35 -14.30 -7.66
CA TYR A 18 10.93 -14.61 -7.76
C TYR A 18 10.34 -14.01 -9.05
N LEU A 19 9.68 -14.86 -9.85
CA LEU A 19 9.13 -14.48 -11.16
C LEU A 19 7.65 -14.09 -11.13
N GLY A 20 6.96 -14.29 -10.01
CA GLY A 20 5.54 -13.94 -9.86
C GLY A 20 5.34 -12.45 -9.58
N THR A 21 4.11 -11.95 -9.81
CA THR A 21 3.75 -10.54 -9.58
C THR A 21 3.33 -10.27 -8.14
N ASP A 22 2.95 -11.31 -7.38
CA ASP A 22 2.57 -11.23 -5.97
C ASP A 22 3.70 -11.71 -5.05
N LEU A 23 4.39 -10.76 -4.44
CA LEU A 23 5.52 -10.96 -3.53
C LEU A 23 5.08 -11.10 -2.07
N SER A 24 3.77 -11.13 -1.79
CA SER A 24 3.27 -11.28 -0.42
C SER A 24 3.77 -12.59 0.22
N SER A 25 3.57 -13.74 -0.44
CA SER A 25 4.02 -15.04 0.09
C SER A 25 5.55 -15.16 0.18
N PRO A 26 6.35 -14.76 -0.83
CA PRO A 26 7.81 -14.70 -0.70
C PRO A 26 8.29 -13.84 0.47
N VAL A 27 7.67 -12.68 0.70
CA VAL A 27 8.01 -11.80 1.83
C VAL A 27 7.67 -12.47 3.17
N MET A 28 6.50 -13.12 3.29
CA MET A 28 6.15 -13.89 4.49
C MET A 28 7.20 -14.97 4.80
N LEU A 29 7.60 -15.75 3.79
CA LEU A 29 8.65 -16.76 3.93
C LEU A 29 10.00 -16.14 4.33
N SER A 30 10.33 -14.97 3.78
CA SER A 30 11.56 -14.25 4.15
C SER A 30 11.55 -13.82 5.62
N ILE A 31 10.40 -13.38 6.13
CA ILE A 31 10.22 -13.02 7.54
C ILE A 31 10.40 -14.25 8.44
N GLU A 32 9.74 -15.37 8.12
CA GLU A 32 9.88 -16.64 8.85
C GLU A 32 11.35 -17.09 8.92
N ARG A 33 12.03 -17.13 7.77
CA ARG A 33 13.44 -17.52 7.70
C ARG A 33 14.34 -16.57 8.50
N THR A 34 13.98 -15.29 8.58
CA THR A 34 14.72 -14.29 9.35
C THR A 34 14.50 -14.42 10.85
N LEU A 35 13.28 -14.75 11.27
CA LEU A 35 12.99 -15.07 12.66
C LEU A 35 13.88 -16.21 13.15
N ASP A 36 13.93 -17.30 12.37
CA ASP A 36 14.77 -18.46 12.70
C ASP A 36 16.26 -18.14 12.64
N ALA A 37 16.73 -17.49 11.56
CA ALA A 37 18.15 -17.19 11.39
C ALA A 37 18.70 -16.23 12.45
N TYR A 38 17.89 -15.29 12.94
CA TYR A 38 18.33 -14.27 13.90
C TYR A 38 17.97 -14.60 15.34
N ASP A 39 17.37 -15.78 15.57
CA ASP A 39 16.95 -16.25 16.89
C ASP A 39 16.06 -15.19 17.56
N LEU A 40 14.93 -14.95 16.89
CA LEU A 40 13.90 -13.98 17.26
C LEU A 40 12.60 -14.71 17.52
N ASP A 41 11.81 -14.19 18.46
CA ASP A 41 10.57 -14.87 18.88
C ASP A 41 9.35 -14.36 18.11
N ARG A 42 9.32 -13.04 17.84
CA ARG A 42 8.21 -12.40 17.15
C ARG A 42 8.71 -11.22 16.33
N LEU A 43 8.18 -11.08 15.12
CA LEU A 43 8.50 -10.00 14.19
C LEU A 43 7.21 -9.55 13.50
N SER A 44 7.01 -8.23 13.47
CA SER A 44 5.83 -7.64 12.84
C SER A 44 6.22 -6.46 11.96
N LEU A 45 5.70 -6.42 10.73
CA LEU A 45 5.87 -5.34 9.78
C LEU A 45 4.53 -4.60 9.61
N TYR A 46 4.57 -3.29 9.84
CA TYR A 46 3.44 -2.38 9.77
C TYR A 46 3.65 -1.46 8.56
N PRO A 47 3.14 -1.79 7.37
CA PRO A 47 3.17 -0.88 6.24
C PRO A 47 2.30 0.35 6.55
N PHE A 48 2.83 1.55 6.37
CA PHE A 48 2.09 2.80 6.44
C PHE A 48 1.94 3.32 5.01
N PRO A 49 0.86 2.95 4.29
CA PRO A 49 0.65 3.49 2.95
C PRO A 49 0.48 5.02 3.02
N ASN A 50 1.33 5.74 2.28
CA ASN A 50 1.07 7.15 1.95
C ASN A 50 0.06 7.31 0.79
N ILE A 51 -0.37 6.19 0.21
CA ILE A 51 -1.42 6.12 -0.79
C ILE A 51 -2.72 5.87 -0.04
N ASN A 52 -3.83 6.41 -0.52
CA ASN A 52 -5.19 6.21 0.00
C ASN A 52 -5.67 4.75 -0.18
N ILE A 53 -4.89 3.80 0.32
CA ILE A 53 -5.08 2.36 0.27
C ILE A 53 -5.16 1.90 1.71
N GLU A 54 -6.27 1.26 2.06
CA GLU A 54 -6.40 0.46 3.27
C GLU A 54 -5.49 -0.78 3.12
N ILE A 55 -4.18 -0.62 3.29
CA ILE A 55 -3.30 -1.78 3.53
C ILE A 55 -3.48 -2.13 5.01
N GLU A 56 -4.56 -2.84 5.31
CA GLU A 56 -4.89 -3.30 6.66
C GLU A 56 -4.07 -4.52 7.09
N GLU A 57 -3.28 -5.12 6.20
CA GLU A 57 -2.56 -6.34 6.51
C GLU A 57 -1.27 -6.04 7.29
N LEU A 58 -1.43 -5.96 8.61
CA LEU A 58 -0.37 -6.24 9.56
C LEU A 58 0.21 -7.63 9.23
N ILE A 59 1.49 -7.66 8.87
CA ILE A 59 2.23 -8.91 8.77
C ILE A 59 2.89 -9.16 10.12
N SER A 60 2.43 -10.17 10.85
CA SER A 60 3.01 -10.55 12.14
C SER A 60 3.27 -12.04 12.18
N ILE A 61 4.50 -12.43 12.46
CA ILE A 61 4.93 -13.82 12.51
C ILE A 61 5.58 -14.08 13.88
N GLN A 62 5.24 -15.22 14.47
CA GLN A 62 5.74 -15.67 15.77
C GLN A 62 6.20 -17.12 15.69
N ARG A 63 7.31 -17.43 16.38
CA ARG A 63 7.87 -18.78 16.42
C ARG A 63 7.01 -19.69 17.32
N GLY A 64 6.68 -20.87 16.81
CA GLY A 64 5.57 -21.75 17.25
C GLY A 64 5.58 -22.35 18.66
N ASP A 65 6.55 -22.02 19.53
CA ASP A 65 6.61 -22.51 20.92
C ASP A 65 6.63 -21.39 21.97
N VAL A 66 6.59 -20.13 21.54
CA VAL A 66 6.69 -18.99 22.44
C VAL A 66 5.29 -18.52 22.80
N GLY A 67 4.87 -18.69 24.05
CA GLY A 67 3.52 -18.30 24.50
C GLY A 67 3.21 -16.81 24.29
N GLY A 68 1.95 -16.48 24.00
CA GLY A 68 1.48 -15.09 23.90
C GLY A 68 0.34 -14.96 22.90
N HIS A 69 -0.88 -14.79 23.39
CA HIS A 69 -2.13 -14.83 22.60
C HIS A 69 -2.69 -13.43 22.25
N VAL A 70 -1.97 -12.34 22.57
CA VAL A 70 -2.60 -11.01 22.72
C VAL A 70 -2.57 -10.16 21.44
N LEU A 71 -1.52 -10.24 20.61
CA LEU A 71 -1.40 -9.30 19.47
C LEU A 71 -2.38 -9.54 18.31
N GLU A 72 -2.99 -10.72 18.20
CA GLU A 72 -4.01 -10.97 17.16
C GLU A 72 -5.36 -10.33 17.51
N LYS A 73 -5.66 -10.06 18.79
CA LYS A 73 -7.00 -9.64 19.22
C LYS A 73 -7.25 -8.13 19.19
N ASP A 74 -6.21 -7.29 19.20
CA ASP A 74 -6.32 -5.81 19.22
C ASP A 74 -5.31 -5.13 18.25
N ILE A 75 -5.40 -5.50 16.97
CA ILE A 75 -4.49 -5.06 15.90
C ILE A 75 -4.57 -3.52 15.68
N SER A 76 -5.77 -2.93 15.73
CA SER A 76 -5.98 -1.50 15.45
C SER A 76 -5.41 -0.58 16.53
N THR A 77 -5.61 -0.94 17.81
CA THR A 77 -5.07 -0.19 18.95
C THR A 77 -3.54 -0.28 18.98
N SER A 78 -2.98 -1.43 18.60
CA SER A 78 -1.53 -1.63 18.56
C SER A 78 -0.85 -0.86 17.44
N LEU A 79 -1.50 -0.72 16.28
CA LEU A 79 -0.94 0.01 15.14
C LEU A 79 -0.69 1.49 15.45
N GLN A 80 -1.62 2.16 16.13
CA GLN A 80 -1.48 3.58 16.50
C GLN A 80 -0.34 3.80 17.50
N ASP A 81 -0.20 2.91 18.47
CA ASP A 81 0.91 2.92 19.42
C ASP A 81 2.26 2.81 18.66
N TYR A 82 2.38 1.90 17.68
CA TYR A 82 3.58 1.77 16.84
C TYR A 82 3.85 2.98 15.94
N ILE A 83 2.82 3.58 15.36
CA ILE A 83 2.97 4.83 14.58
C ILE A 83 3.53 5.93 15.48
N SER A 84 3.00 6.08 16.69
CA SER A 84 3.48 7.10 17.64
C SER A 84 4.96 6.93 17.99
N MET A 85 5.40 5.68 18.18
CA MET A 85 6.80 5.34 18.47
C MET A 85 7.75 5.56 17.28
N THR A 86 7.25 5.67 16.06
CA THR A 86 8.09 5.77 14.84
C THR A 86 8.22 7.19 14.30
N ASN A 87 7.49 8.16 14.87
CA ASN A 87 7.36 9.52 14.31
C ASN A 87 8.30 10.58 14.90
N ASP A 88 9.21 10.21 15.80
CA ASP A 88 10.07 11.16 16.53
C ASP A 88 11.47 11.38 15.93
N GLY A 89 11.72 10.82 14.74
CA GLY A 89 12.98 10.98 14.00
C GLY A 89 14.10 10.02 14.44
N ASN A 90 13.91 9.24 15.49
CA ASN A 90 14.88 8.24 15.92
C ASN A 90 15.02 7.09 14.90
N THR A 91 16.19 6.45 14.88
CA THR A 91 16.47 5.35 13.95
C THR A 91 15.93 3.99 14.41
N TYR A 92 15.66 3.87 15.71
CA TYR A 92 14.99 2.75 16.38
C TYR A 92 14.68 3.15 17.83
N HIS A 93 13.80 2.40 18.49
CA HIS A 93 13.51 2.45 19.92
C HIS A 93 13.64 1.06 20.52
N ILE A 94 14.39 0.92 21.61
CA ILE A 94 14.53 -0.33 22.34
C ILE A 94 13.90 -0.20 23.71
N PHE A 95 13.17 -1.23 24.12
CA PHE A 95 12.49 -1.30 25.40
C PHE A 95 12.87 -2.59 26.11
N SER A 96 13.42 -2.44 27.31
CA SER A 96 13.57 -3.52 28.28
C SER A 96 12.24 -3.85 28.94
N ARG A 97 12.19 -4.97 29.64
CA ARG A 97 11.03 -5.40 30.43
C ARG A 97 10.51 -4.30 31.37
N ASP A 98 11.39 -3.66 32.12
CA ASP A 98 11.00 -2.65 33.12
C ASP A 98 10.45 -1.38 32.45
N GLU A 99 11.03 -0.98 31.32
CA GLU A 99 10.55 0.15 30.50
C GLU A 99 9.18 -0.16 29.89
N MET A 100 8.97 -1.38 29.38
CA MET A 100 7.67 -1.80 28.85
C MET A 100 6.59 -1.83 29.94
N LYS A 101 6.91 -2.39 31.11
CA LYS A 101 5.99 -2.50 32.26
C LYS A 101 5.51 -1.13 32.75
N SER A 102 6.40 -0.14 32.75
CA SER A 102 6.11 1.22 33.23
C SER A 102 5.66 2.17 32.12
N SER A 103 5.61 1.71 30.85
CA SER A 103 5.31 2.54 29.70
C SER A 103 3.87 3.07 29.70
N PRO A 104 3.62 4.32 29.28
CA PRO A 104 2.27 4.82 29.02
C PRO A 104 1.61 4.14 27.79
N ILE A 105 2.40 3.51 26.91
CA ILE A 105 1.94 2.84 25.69
C ILE A 105 1.33 1.49 26.03
N ASN A 106 0.09 1.25 25.59
CA ASN A 106 -0.65 0.05 26.00
C ASN A 106 -0.05 -1.21 25.39
N THR A 107 0.34 -1.16 24.12
CA THR A 107 0.98 -2.31 23.45
C THR A 107 2.24 -2.78 24.17
N LEU A 108 3.08 -1.86 24.68
CA LEU A 108 4.29 -2.24 25.40
C LEU A 108 3.96 -2.96 26.72
N ARG A 109 2.94 -2.51 27.47
CA ARG A 109 2.50 -3.21 28.67
C ARG A 109 1.92 -4.59 28.37
N LEU A 110 1.18 -4.74 27.27
CA LEU A 110 0.67 -6.04 26.84
C LEU A 110 1.79 -7.00 26.44
N LEU A 111 2.83 -6.51 25.75
CA LEU A 111 4.02 -7.31 25.43
C LEU A 111 4.75 -7.79 26.69
N GLU A 112 4.90 -6.91 27.69
CA GLU A 112 5.51 -7.33 28.97
C GLU A 112 4.66 -8.37 29.69
N PHE A 113 3.33 -8.18 29.70
CA PHE A 113 2.39 -9.14 30.28
C PHE A 113 2.47 -10.51 29.58
N ASP A 114 2.67 -10.53 28.26
CA ASP A 114 2.93 -11.75 27.48
C ASP A 114 4.28 -12.41 27.82
N GLY A 115 5.18 -11.74 28.55
CA GLY A 115 6.48 -12.27 28.96
C GLY A 115 7.64 -11.82 28.07
N VAL A 116 7.44 -10.84 27.19
CA VAL A 116 8.52 -10.24 26.40
C VAL A 116 9.50 -9.54 27.34
N LYS A 117 10.79 -9.81 27.17
CA LYS A 117 11.88 -9.21 27.94
C LYS A 117 12.57 -8.06 27.21
N TRP A 118 12.63 -8.14 25.88
CA TRP A 118 13.19 -7.11 25.04
C TRP A 118 12.29 -6.87 23.82
N HIS A 119 12.03 -5.61 23.53
CA HIS A 119 11.28 -5.21 22.34
C HIS A 119 12.00 -4.08 21.62
N ILE A 120 11.95 -4.07 20.30
CA ILE A 120 12.50 -3.00 19.48
C ILE A 120 11.50 -2.60 18.40
N VAL A 121 11.41 -1.29 18.15
CA VAL A 121 10.66 -0.69 17.06
C VAL A 121 11.64 0.04 16.14
N ILE A 122 11.63 -0.29 14.86
CA ILE A 122 12.54 0.23 13.84
C ILE A 122 11.70 0.93 12.76
N PRO A 123 11.76 2.26 12.65
CA PRO A 123 11.14 2.98 11.54
C PRO A 123 11.83 2.66 10.21
N ILE A 124 11.05 2.28 9.21
CA ILE A 124 11.49 2.12 7.83
C ILE A 124 11.12 3.38 7.06
N ARG A 125 12.17 4.12 6.68
CA ARG A 125 12.04 5.37 5.95
C ARG A 125 12.63 5.24 4.55
N THR A 126 11.82 5.46 3.52
CA THR A 126 12.28 5.54 2.13
C THR A 126 11.86 6.89 1.55
N PHE A 127 12.71 7.49 0.70
CA PHE A 127 12.46 8.81 0.11
C PHE A 127 12.13 9.92 1.15
N GLY A 128 12.70 9.84 2.35
CA GLY A 128 12.48 10.80 3.44
C GLY A 128 11.14 10.66 4.18
N GLN A 129 10.29 9.72 3.76
CA GLN A 129 8.98 9.47 4.37
C GLN A 129 9.06 8.29 5.35
N LEU A 130 8.14 8.23 6.31
CA LEU A 130 7.93 7.03 7.14
C LEU A 130 6.96 6.12 6.38
N ASN A 131 7.44 4.97 5.94
CA ASN A 131 6.69 4.09 5.05
C ASN A 131 6.30 2.76 5.68
N ALA A 132 7.03 2.35 6.71
CA ALA A 132 6.65 1.22 7.54
C ALA A 132 7.28 1.32 8.93
N GLY A 133 6.72 0.58 9.88
CA GLY A 133 7.35 0.23 11.14
C GLY A 133 7.71 -1.25 11.14
N LEU A 134 8.84 -1.61 11.75
CA LEU A 134 9.19 -2.99 12.04
C LEU A 134 9.29 -3.14 13.56
N SER A 135 8.56 -4.07 14.15
CA SER A 135 8.70 -4.40 15.56
C SER A 135 9.23 -5.82 15.73
N VAL A 136 10.09 -6.01 16.72
CA VAL A 136 10.69 -7.32 17.02
C VAL A 136 10.73 -7.52 18.53
N SER A 137 10.33 -8.70 18.99
CA SER A 137 10.32 -9.06 20.40
C SER A 137 11.19 -10.28 20.69
N ARG A 138 11.72 -10.32 21.92
CA ARG A 138 12.38 -11.47 22.53
C ARG A 138 11.84 -11.73 23.92
N PHE A 139 11.58 -13.00 24.22
CA PHE A 139 11.18 -13.55 25.51
C PHE A 139 12.39 -14.02 26.30
N GLU A 140 13.50 -14.28 25.62
CA GLU A 140 14.80 -14.47 26.23
C GLU A 140 15.43 -13.14 26.66
N ASP A 141 16.29 -13.18 27.68
CA ASP A 141 16.98 -11.99 28.19
C ASP A 141 18.24 -11.70 27.36
N LYS A 142 18.05 -11.50 26.06
CA LYS A 142 19.11 -11.31 25.06
C LYS A 142 18.91 -10.00 24.32
N ARG A 143 19.73 -9.00 24.66
CA ARG A 143 19.69 -7.65 24.06
C ARG A 143 19.90 -7.66 22.55
N PHE A 144 19.35 -6.66 21.88
CA PHE A 144 19.60 -6.39 20.47
C PHE A 144 20.97 -5.72 20.28
N SER A 145 21.82 -6.30 19.43
CA SER A 145 23.10 -5.69 19.05
C SER A 145 22.89 -4.69 17.90
N LEU A 146 23.73 -3.68 17.79
CA LEU A 146 23.65 -2.70 16.69
C LEU A 146 23.74 -3.37 15.30
N ALA A 147 24.54 -4.42 15.17
CA ALA A 147 24.65 -5.20 13.94
C ALA A 147 23.33 -5.88 13.55
N LEU A 148 22.62 -6.48 14.52
CA LEU A 148 21.30 -7.06 14.32
C LEU A 148 20.27 -5.99 13.93
N ILE A 149 20.26 -4.85 14.63
CA ILE A 149 19.34 -3.74 14.36
C ILE A 149 19.52 -3.22 12.93
N ASN A 150 20.78 -3.02 12.50
CA ASN A 150 21.07 -2.58 11.14
C ASN A 150 20.64 -3.63 10.11
N SER A 151 20.86 -4.91 10.40
CA SER A 151 20.42 -6.00 9.52
C SER A 151 18.89 -6.06 9.39
N LEU A 152 18.17 -5.98 10.51
CA LEU A 152 16.70 -5.91 10.56
C LEU A 152 16.16 -4.70 9.77
N LYS A 153 16.83 -3.55 9.87
CA LYS A 153 16.46 -2.36 9.11
C LYS A 153 16.62 -2.56 7.59
N LEU A 154 17.72 -3.17 7.16
CA LEU A 154 17.98 -3.45 5.75
C LEU A 154 16.97 -4.44 5.17
N ILE A 155 16.77 -5.58 5.84
CA ILE A 155 15.85 -6.61 5.38
C ILE A 155 14.38 -6.16 5.46
N GLY A 156 14.02 -5.41 6.51
CA GLY A 156 12.68 -4.80 6.63
C GLY A 156 12.39 -3.82 5.49
N SER A 157 13.40 -3.04 5.07
CA SER A 157 13.27 -2.16 3.91
C SER A 157 13.08 -2.95 2.62
N LEU A 158 13.77 -4.08 2.47
CA LEU A 158 13.61 -4.98 1.32
C LEU A 158 12.19 -5.55 1.27
N TRP A 159 11.65 -6.02 2.40
CA TRP A 159 10.27 -6.51 2.49
C TRP A 159 9.26 -5.45 2.09
N PHE A 160 9.38 -4.24 2.67
CA PHE A 160 8.49 -3.13 2.33
C PHE A 160 8.49 -2.83 0.83
N MET A 161 9.68 -2.74 0.20
CA MET A 161 9.77 -2.43 -1.23
C MET A 161 9.14 -3.50 -2.12
N ASN A 162 9.28 -4.78 -1.76
CA ASN A 162 8.67 -5.87 -2.52
C ASN A 162 7.14 -5.89 -2.37
N LEU A 163 6.63 -5.72 -1.15
CA LEU A 163 5.18 -5.61 -0.91
C LEU A 163 4.57 -4.42 -1.65
N TYR A 164 5.23 -3.26 -1.56
CA TYR A 164 4.80 -2.05 -2.27
C TYR A 164 4.78 -2.26 -3.78
N GLY A 165 5.80 -2.92 -4.33
CA GLY A 165 5.85 -3.29 -5.76
C GLY A 165 4.68 -4.17 -6.18
N SER A 166 4.34 -5.19 -5.41
CA SER A 166 3.19 -6.06 -5.70
C SER A 166 1.84 -5.33 -5.65
N ILE A 167 1.65 -4.45 -4.68
CA ILE A 167 0.43 -3.63 -4.59
C ILE A 167 0.37 -2.68 -5.79
N SER A 168 1.47 -2.01 -6.12
CA SER A 168 1.54 -1.12 -7.28
C SER A 168 1.24 -1.85 -8.59
N ASN A 169 1.73 -3.09 -8.75
CA ASN A 169 1.46 -3.91 -9.93
C ASN A 169 -0.03 -4.29 -10.02
N LYS A 170 -0.62 -4.78 -8.92
CA LYS A 170 -2.06 -5.10 -8.85
C LYS A 170 -2.93 -3.90 -9.24
N LEU A 171 -2.57 -2.71 -8.74
CA LEU A 171 -3.29 -1.47 -9.10
C LEU A 171 -3.14 -1.11 -10.58
N CYS A 172 -1.93 -1.24 -11.13
CA CYS A 172 -1.69 -0.99 -12.54
C CYS A 172 -2.46 -1.97 -13.44
N GLU A 173 -2.56 -3.24 -13.05
CA GLU A 173 -3.37 -4.25 -13.75
C GLU A 173 -4.86 -3.87 -13.73
N ILE A 174 -5.41 -3.54 -12.56
CA ILE A 174 -6.82 -3.09 -12.43
C ILE A 174 -7.10 -1.84 -13.27
N GLU A 175 -6.19 -0.86 -13.27
CA GLU A 175 -6.30 0.31 -14.12
C GLU A 175 -6.24 -0.04 -15.60
N SER A 176 -5.38 -0.99 -15.99
CA SER A 176 -5.22 -1.41 -17.38
C SER A 176 -6.48 -2.12 -17.90
N GLU A 177 -7.04 -3.05 -17.13
CA GLU A 177 -8.30 -3.73 -17.47
C GLU A 177 -9.46 -2.74 -17.58
N SER A 178 -9.53 -1.80 -16.63
CA SER A 178 -10.52 -0.72 -16.66
C SER A 178 -10.41 0.14 -17.92
N ARG A 179 -9.18 0.45 -18.37
CA ARG A 179 -8.93 1.19 -19.62
C ARG A 179 -9.27 0.36 -20.86
N ILE A 180 -8.98 -0.94 -20.87
CA ILE A 180 -9.34 -1.84 -21.98
C ILE A 180 -10.86 -1.90 -22.11
N LEU A 181 -11.58 -2.17 -21.02
CA LEU A 181 -13.03 -2.20 -20.99
C LEU A 181 -13.65 -0.87 -21.44
N ALA A 182 -13.09 0.25 -20.99
CA ALA A 182 -13.53 1.57 -21.43
C ALA A 182 -13.27 1.78 -22.93
N SER A 183 -12.13 1.33 -23.45
CA SER A 183 -11.81 1.42 -24.88
C SER A 183 -12.78 0.61 -25.74
N GLU A 184 -13.19 -0.59 -25.28
CA GLU A 184 -14.22 -1.39 -25.95
C GLU A 184 -15.57 -0.70 -25.95
N LYS A 185 -15.99 -0.19 -24.78
CA LYS A 185 -17.23 0.59 -24.64
C LYS A 185 -17.26 1.81 -25.57
N LEU A 186 -16.13 2.50 -25.71
CA LEU A 186 -16.01 3.66 -26.62
C LEU A 186 -16.18 3.30 -28.09
N ARG A 187 -15.84 2.07 -28.52
CA ARG A 187 -16.05 1.61 -29.90
C ARG A 187 -17.53 1.51 -30.28
N PHE A 188 -18.44 1.35 -29.31
CA PHE A 188 -19.88 1.32 -29.56
C PHE A 188 -20.49 2.72 -29.74
N LEU A 189 -19.75 3.79 -29.43
CA LEU A 189 -20.19 5.15 -29.69
C LEU A 189 -20.01 5.50 -31.17
N THR A 190 -21.00 6.19 -31.74
CA THR A 190 -20.83 6.77 -33.08
C THR A 190 -19.84 7.93 -33.02
N LYS A 191 -19.25 8.31 -34.16
CA LYS A 191 -18.35 9.48 -34.25
C LYS A 191 -18.94 10.73 -33.59
N ARG A 192 -20.23 10.99 -33.83
CA ARG A 192 -20.95 12.13 -33.26
C ARG A 192 -21.15 12.03 -31.74
N GLN A 193 -21.44 10.83 -31.24
CA GLN A 193 -21.54 10.58 -29.80
C GLN A 193 -20.19 10.76 -29.10
N LEU A 194 -19.12 10.32 -29.74
CA LEU A 194 -17.76 10.46 -29.24
C LEU A 194 -17.31 11.94 -29.22
N GLU A 195 -17.63 12.70 -30.27
CA GLU A 195 -17.42 14.15 -30.33
C GLU A 195 -18.15 14.89 -29.19
N VAL A 196 -19.44 14.58 -28.98
CA VAL A 196 -20.21 15.13 -27.85
C VAL A 196 -19.58 14.77 -26.50
N LEU A 197 -19.13 13.52 -26.32
CA LEU A 197 -18.47 13.07 -25.08
C LEU A 197 -17.16 13.84 -24.81
N ARG A 198 -16.35 14.09 -25.84
CA ARG A 198 -15.10 14.88 -25.71
C ARG A 198 -15.37 16.32 -25.26
N MET A 199 -16.39 16.96 -25.83
CA MET A 199 -16.79 18.32 -25.46
C MET A 199 -17.32 18.38 -24.02
N ILE A 200 -18.04 17.34 -23.58
CA ILE A 200 -18.47 17.20 -22.18
C ILE A 200 -17.28 17.04 -21.24
N GLY A 201 -16.31 16.18 -21.59
CA GLY A 201 -15.08 15.99 -20.81
C GLY A 201 -14.27 17.28 -20.65
N SER A 202 -14.31 18.12 -21.67
CA SER A 202 -13.68 19.45 -21.72
C SER A 202 -14.46 20.53 -20.93
N GLY A 203 -15.55 20.17 -20.26
CA GLY A 203 -16.33 21.08 -19.42
C GLY A 203 -17.37 21.94 -20.15
N MET A 204 -17.66 21.67 -21.43
CA MET A 204 -18.67 22.45 -22.15
C MET A 204 -20.10 22.14 -21.67
N SER A 205 -20.92 23.18 -21.53
CA SER A 205 -22.34 23.04 -21.21
C SER A 205 -23.13 22.49 -22.40
N THR A 206 -24.28 21.85 -22.16
CA THR A 206 -25.18 21.33 -23.21
C THR A 206 -25.54 22.40 -24.24
N LYS A 207 -25.74 23.65 -23.79
CA LYS A 207 -26.04 24.80 -24.65
C LYS A 207 -24.84 25.19 -25.53
N ASN A 208 -23.62 25.19 -24.97
CA ASN A 208 -22.43 25.52 -25.74
C ASN A 208 -22.13 24.43 -26.79
N ILE A 209 -22.35 23.16 -26.42
CA ILE A 209 -22.23 22.03 -27.36
C ILE A 209 -23.27 22.16 -28.47
N SER A 210 -24.51 22.52 -28.16
CA SER A 210 -25.58 22.65 -29.15
C SER A 210 -25.25 23.74 -30.19
N ILE A 211 -24.71 24.87 -29.73
CA ILE A 211 -24.25 25.97 -30.59
C ILE A 211 -23.08 25.50 -31.48
N ALA A 212 -22.03 24.94 -30.87
CA ALA A 212 -20.82 24.53 -31.57
C ALA A 212 -21.08 23.43 -32.62
N LEU A 213 -22.07 22.57 -32.37
CA LEU A 213 -22.44 21.47 -33.26
C LEU A 213 -23.59 21.82 -34.24
N ASN A 214 -24.15 23.03 -34.16
CA ASN A 214 -25.34 23.47 -34.87
C ASN A 214 -26.53 22.50 -34.74
N LEU A 215 -26.82 22.09 -33.50
CA LEU A 215 -27.90 21.16 -33.13
C LEU A 215 -28.80 21.78 -32.06
N SER A 216 -30.00 21.23 -31.88
CA SER A 216 -30.86 21.64 -30.76
C SER A 216 -30.32 21.14 -29.42
N VAL A 217 -30.59 21.87 -28.33
CA VAL A 217 -30.25 21.44 -26.96
C VAL A 217 -30.84 20.05 -26.67
N ARG A 218 -32.09 19.81 -27.07
CA ARG A 218 -32.79 18.52 -26.96
C ARG A 218 -32.05 17.38 -27.67
N THR A 219 -31.43 17.66 -28.82
CA THR A 219 -30.61 16.68 -29.55
C THR A 219 -29.36 16.31 -28.75
N ILE A 220 -28.69 17.29 -28.13
CA ILE A 220 -27.51 17.03 -27.27
C ILE A 220 -27.90 16.23 -26.02
N GLU A 221 -29.04 16.52 -25.40
CA GLU A 221 -29.57 15.71 -24.29
C GLU A 221 -29.84 14.26 -24.71
N SER A 222 -30.41 14.06 -25.90
CA SER A 222 -30.61 12.72 -26.46
C SER A 222 -29.27 11.99 -26.71
N HIS A 223 -28.24 12.70 -27.19
CA HIS A 223 -26.90 12.13 -27.31
C HIS A 223 -26.34 11.75 -25.94
N ARG A 224 -26.43 12.61 -24.93
CA ARG A 224 -25.97 12.33 -23.56
C ARG A 224 -26.64 11.08 -22.99
N TYR A 225 -27.96 10.97 -23.12
CA TYR A 225 -28.71 9.79 -22.69
C TYR A 225 -28.19 8.51 -23.36
N ARG A 226 -28.09 8.51 -24.70
CA ARG A 226 -27.61 7.35 -25.46
C ARG A 226 -26.14 7.01 -25.19
N ILE A 227 -25.31 7.99 -24.85
CA ILE A 227 -23.92 7.75 -24.46
C ILE A 227 -23.88 7.09 -23.09
N SER A 228 -24.59 7.63 -22.09
CA SER A 228 -24.64 7.03 -20.76
C SER A 228 -25.17 5.60 -20.78
N ASP A 229 -26.20 5.35 -21.59
CA ASP A 229 -26.79 4.02 -21.82
C ASP A 229 -25.76 3.06 -22.44
N LYS A 230 -25.11 3.43 -23.55
CA LYS A 230 -24.08 2.60 -24.20
C LYS A 230 -22.84 2.35 -23.35
N LEU A 231 -22.48 3.29 -22.49
CA LEU A 231 -21.33 3.15 -21.60
C LEU A 231 -21.68 2.41 -20.30
N ASN A 232 -22.97 2.10 -20.07
CA ASN A 232 -23.50 1.55 -18.82
C ASN A 232 -23.00 2.34 -17.61
N LEU A 233 -23.17 3.67 -17.64
CA LEU A 233 -22.75 4.51 -16.51
C LEU A 233 -23.76 4.42 -15.37
N ASN A 234 -23.26 4.14 -14.17
CA ASN A 234 -24.05 4.11 -12.94
C ASN A 234 -24.51 5.54 -12.59
N LYS A 235 -25.55 5.68 -11.76
CA LYS A 235 -26.07 7.00 -11.31
C LYS A 235 -24.99 7.94 -10.73
N TYR A 236 -23.90 7.40 -10.21
CA TYR A 236 -22.80 8.13 -9.58
C TYR A 236 -21.67 8.52 -10.54
N ASP A 237 -21.55 7.88 -11.71
CA ASP A 237 -20.46 8.16 -12.65
C ASP A 237 -20.95 9.08 -13.77
N THR A 238 -20.48 10.31 -13.79
CA THR A 238 -20.90 11.31 -14.78
C THR A 238 -20.14 11.12 -16.10
N LEU A 239 -20.77 11.47 -17.23
CA LEU A 239 -20.09 11.51 -18.54
C LEU A 239 -18.79 12.34 -18.51
N SER A 240 -18.76 13.39 -17.69
CA SER A 240 -17.57 14.22 -17.48
C SER A 240 -16.45 13.43 -16.78
N ASN A 241 -16.75 12.75 -15.69
CA ASN A 241 -15.76 11.93 -14.97
C ASN A 241 -15.25 10.79 -15.85
N PHE A 242 -16.15 10.11 -16.54
CA PHE A 242 -15.77 9.05 -17.49
C PHE A 242 -14.84 9.57 -18.59
N ALA A 243 -15.14 10.72 -19.20
CA ALA A 243 -14.31 11.30 -20.25
C ALA A 243 -12.92 11.71 -19.75
N LYS A 244 -12.83 12.27 -18.53
CA LYS A 244 -11.55 12.64 -17.89
C LYS A 244 -10.70 11.42 -17.57
N ARG A 245 -11.29 10.39 -16.94
CA ARG A 245 -10.60 9.14 -16.57
C ARG A 245 -10.00 8.41 -17.77
N ASN A 246 -10.63 8.55 -18.93
CA ASN A 246 -10.22 7.88 -20.17
C ASN A 246 -9.44 8.79 -21.14
N ASN A 247 -8.92 9.93 -20.67
CA ASN A 247 -8.11 10.86 -21.47
C ASN A 247 -8.78 11.31 -22.79
N LEU A 248 -10.11 11.46 -22.80
CA LEU A 248 -10.88 11.88 -23.97
C LEU A 248 -10.98 13.40 -24.10
N LEU A 249 -10.04 14.14 -23.53
CA LEU A 249 -10.04 15.59 -23.58
C LEU A 249 -9.63 16.05 -24.99
N LEU A 250 -10.30 17.08 -25.50
CA LEU A 250 -9.81 17.77 -26.69
C LEU A 250 -8.47 18.41 -26.31
N GLN A 251 -7.37 17.90 -26.86
CA GLN A 251 -6.14 18.70 -26.91
C GLN A 251 -6.50 19.96 -27.67
N SER A 252 -6.42 21.11 -27.00
CA SER A 252 -6.36 22.38 -27.71
C SER A 252 -5.11 22.33 -28.57
N THR A 253 -5.29 22.14 -29.88
CA THR A 253 -4.31 22.61 -30.86
C THR A 253 -4.16 24.10 -30.60
N LEU A 254 -3.13 24.44 -29.83
CA LEU A 254 -2.59 25.79 -29.81
C LEU A 254 -1.94 25.98 -31.19
N GLU A 255 -2.75 26.44 -32.14
CA GLU A 255 -2.23 27.26 -33.23
C GLU A 255 -1.93 28.63 -32.63
N THR A 256 -0.66 28.88 -32.32
CA THR A 256 0.05 30.13 -32.63
C THR A 256 1.54 29.95 -32.43
#